data_AF-A0AAV7AJQ0-F1
#
_entry.id   AF-A0AAV7AJQ0-F1
#
_cell.length_a   1.000
_cell.length_b   1.000
_cell.length_c   1.000
_cell.angle_alpha   90.00
_cell.angle_beta   90.00
_cell.angle_gamma   90.00
#
_symmetry.space_group_name_H-M   'P 1'
#
loop_
_entity.id
_entity.type
_entity.pdbx_description
1 polymer ?
#
loop_
_entity_poly.entity_id
_entity_poly.type
_entity_poly.pdbx_seq_one_letter_code
_entity_poly.pdbx_strand_id
1 'polypeptide(L)'
;MQQQIQLKMEKLTSTFKGVCDLEAYQCSGDIPRPILFHTWPTNLFYETSLKMSEMYKKEISLKKTIVGEIAHTSDQDLLMVYLSCWLYQPFIDNNIKVLLESMLLETGHRPL
;
A
#
# COMPACT_ATOMS: atom_id res chain seq x y z
N MET A 1 15.48 -2.05 3.50
CA MET A 1 14.79 -0.97 2.77
C MET A 1 13.28 -1.21 2.63
N GLN A 2 12.83 -2.36 2.10
CA GLN A 2 11.38 -2.60 1.87
C GLN A 2 10.53 -2.72 3.15
N GLN A 3 11.06 -3.26 4.26
CA GLN A 3 10.35 -3.28 5.55
C GLN A 3 10.00 -1.87 6.07
N GLN A 4 10.92 -0.92 5.91
CA GLN A 4 10.66 0.47 6.31
C GLN A 4 9.55 1.12 5.47
N ILE A 5 9.42 0.73 4.21
CA ILE A 5 8.33 1.21 3.33
C ILE A 5 7.00 0.63 3.82
N GLN A 6 6.93 -0.66 4.14
CA GLN A 6 5.72 -1.28 4.65
C GLN A 6 5.27 -0.68 5.98
N LEU A 7 6.17 -0.47 6.94
CA LEU A 7 5.84 0.19 8.21
C LEU A 7 5.32 1.63 8.01
N LYS A 8 5.94 2.39 7.09
CA LYS A 8 5.46 3.73 6.74
C LYS A 8 4.05 3.68 6.13
N MET A 9 3.79 2.72 5.24
CA MET A 9 2.48 2.55 4.62
C MET A 9 1.41 2.11 5.63
N GLU A 10 1.73 1.24 6.57
CA GLU A 10 0.81 0.86 7.65
C GLU A 10 0.44 2.06 8.53
N LYS A 11 1.44 2.86 8.92
CA LYS A 11 1.20 4.09 9.68
C LYS A 11 0.31 5.06 8.90
N LEU A 12 0.58 5.27 7.62
CA LEU A 12 -0.22 6.12 6.75
C LEU A 12 -1.67 5.62 6.65
N THR A 13 -1.86 4.31 6.47
CA THR A 13 -3.17 3.68 6.39
C THR A 13 -3.96 3.86 7.69
N SER A 14 -3.30 3.72 8.85
CA SER A 14 -3.91 3.97 10.16
C SER A 14 -4.36 5.43 10.32
N THR A 15 -3.55 6.38 9.85
CA THR A 15 -3.92 7.80 9.84
C THR A 15 -5.16 8.03 8.96
N PHE A 16 -5.20 7.53 7.72
CA PHE A 16 -6.37 7.70 6.85
C PHE A 16 -7.63 7.05 7.43
N LYS A 17 -7.49 5.89 8.07
CA LYS A 17 -8.60 5.28 8.81
C LYS A 17 -9.15 6.22 9.87
N GLY A 18 -8.28 6.81 10.70
CA GLY A 18 -8.69 7.77 11.71
C GLY A 18 -9.39 9.01 11.14
N VAL A 19 -8.97 9.49 9.96
CA VAL A 19 -9.66 10.59 9.25
C VAL A 19 -11.05 10.14 8.78
N CYS A 20 -11.18 8.93 8.22
CA CYS A 20 -12.49 8.38 7.82
C CYS A 20 -13.43 8.22 9.02
N ASP A 21 -12.93 7.69 10.14
CA ASP A 21 -13.70 7.50 11.37
C ASP A 21 -14.17 8.85 11.94
N LEU A 22 -13.30 9.87 11.89
CA LEU A 22 -13.64 11.24 12.31
C LEU A 22 -14.69 11.87 11.38
N GLU A 23 -14.55 11.72 10.07
CA GLU A 23 -15.52 12.21 9.09
C GLU A 23 -16.90 11.54 9.30
N ALA A 24 -16.92 10.23 9.51
CA ALA A 24 -18.14 9.48 9.80
C ALA A 24 -18.83 9.99 11.08
N TYR A 25 -18.05 10.30 12.12
CA TYR A 25 -18.57 10.87 13.35
C TYR A 25 -19.17 12.28 13.15
N GLN A 26 -18.46 13.16 12.43
CA GLN A 26 -18.87 14.55 12.19
C GLN A 26 -20.08 14.67 11.24
N CYS A 27 -20.21 13.76 10.27
CA CYS A 27 -21.32 13.77 9.29
C CYS A 27 -22.61 13.13 9.81
N SER A 28 -22.67 12.77 11.10
CA SER A 28 -23.89 12.28 11.77
C SER A 28 -24.91 13.40 12.03
N GLY A 29 -24.58 14.65 11.73
CA GLY A 29 -25.44 15.84 11.88
C GLY A 29 -25.53 16.67 10.60
N ASP A 30 -26.24 17.79 10.66
CA ASP A 30 -26.58 18.68 9.52
C ASP A 30 -25.39 19.54 9.01
N ILE A 31 -24.15 19.13 9.29
CA ILE A 31 -22.95 19.89 8.94
C ILE A 31 -22.47 19.47 7.53
N PRO A 32 -22.25 20.42 6.61
CA PRO A 32 -21.71 20.12 5.29
C PRO A 32 -20.33 19.45 5.38
N ARG A 33 -20.12 18.41 4.57
CA ARG A 33 -18.85 17.69 4.50
C ARG A 33 -17.70 18.62 4.09
N PRO A 34 -16.60 18.69 4.86
CA PRO A 34 -15.42 19.44 4.42
C PRO A 34 -14.79 18.76 3.21
N ILE A 35 -14.51 19.54 2.15
CA ILE A 35 -13.78 19.07 0.97
C ILE A 35 -12.29 19.02 1.35
N LEU A 36 -11.79 17.82 1.66
CA LEU A 36 -10.40 17.60 2.09
C LEU A 36 -9.43 17.38 0.93
N PHE A 37 -9.94 16.94 -0.22
CA PHE A 37 -9.15 16.58 -1.40
C PHE A 37 -9.83 17.13 -2.67
N HIS A 38 -9.10 17.12 -3.79
CA HIS A 38 -9.59 17.75 -5.04
C HIS A 38 -10.82 17.05 -5.62
N THR A 39 -10.74 15.74 -5.83
CA THR A 39 -11.79 14.93 -6.46
C THR A 39 -12.07 13.63 -5.71
N TRP A 40 -11.15 13.17 -4.86
CA TRP A 40 -11.28 11.91 -4.15
C TRP A 40 -12.03 12.05 -2.81
N PRO A 41 -12.95 11.14 -2.49
CA PRO A 41 -13.49 11.06 -1.13
C PRO A 41 -12.47 10.44 -0.18
N THR A 42 -12.55 10.77 1.12
CA THR A 42 -11.60 10.31 2.14
C THR A 42 -11.50 8.78 2.22
N ASN A 43 -12.62 8.06 2.06
CA ASN A 43 -12.63 6.60 2.10
C ASN A 43 -11.76 5.98 1.00
N LEU A 44 -11.69 6.61 -0.19
CA LEU A 44 -10.88 6.12 -1.30
C LEU A 44 -9.38 6.20 -0.98
N PHE A 45 -8.94 7.18 -0.19
CA PHE A 45 -7.57 7.25 0.32
C PHE A 45 -7.26 6.10 1.29
N TYR A 46 -8.18 5.82 2.21
CA TYR A 46 -8.03 4.70 3.13
C TYR A 46 -7.96 3.37 2.38
N GLU A 47 -8.92 3.11 1.48
CA GLU A 47 -8.96 1.87 0.69
C GLU A 47 -7.70 1.70 -0.18
N THR A 48 -7.26 2.77 -0.83
CA THR A 48 -6.05 2.75 -1.67
C THR A 48 -4.80 2.49 -0.83
N SER A 49 -4.63 3.19 0.30
CA SER A 49 -3.49 2.98 1.19
C SER A 49 -3.47 1.57 1.80
N LEU A 50 -4.63 1.03 2.18
CA LEU A 50 -4.77 -0.34 2.67
C LEU A 50 -4.39 -1.36 1.60
N LYS A 51 -4.88 -1.20 0.37
CA LYS A 51 -4.53 -2.08 -0.76
C LYS A 51 -3.02 -2.12 -0.96
N MET A 52 -2.36 -0.96 -1.00
CA MET A 52 -0.91 -0.89 -1.14
C MET A 52 -0.17 -1.54 0.03
N SER A 53 -0.63 -1.31 1.27
CA SER A 53 -0.03 -1.89 2.47
C SER A 53 -0.06 -3.43 2.43
N GLU A 54 -1.21 -4.01 2.08
CA GLU A 54 -1.36 -5.47 1.99
C GLU A 54 -0.49 -6.09 0.88
N MET A 55 -0.33 -5.40 -0.26
CA MET A 55 0.58 -5.84 -1.32
C MET A 55 2.03 -5.88 -0.84
N TYR A 56 2.50 -4.81 -0.19
CA TYR A 56 3.86 -4.77 0.37
C TYR A 56 4.07 -5.81 1.47
N LYS A 57 3.04 -6.08 2.28
CA LYS A 57 3.08 -7.11 3.32
C LYS A 57 3.23 -8.51 2.73
N LYS A 58 2.45 -8.85 1.70
CA LYS A 58 2.57 -10.12 0.97
C LYS A 58 3.95 -10.27 0.33
N GLU A 59 4.44 -9.21 -0.31
CA GLU A 59 5.76 -9.21 -0.95
C GLU A 59 6.89 -9.43 0.06
N ILE A 60 6.84 -8.78 1.23
CA ILE A 60 7.83 -9.00 2.29
C ILE A 60 7.75 -10.43 2.85
N SER A 61 6.53 -10.95 3.01
CA SER A 61 6.34 -12.34 3.46
C SER A 61 6.98 -13.32 2.49
N LEU A 62 6.74 -13.14 1.19
CA LEU A 62 7.36 -13.95 0.13
C LEU A 62 8.88 -13.91 0.21
N LYS A 63 9.46 -12.71 0.34
CA LYS A 63 10.91 -12.55 0.43
C LYS A 63 11.51 -13.22 1.67
N LYS A 64 10.83 -13.17 2.81
CA LYS A 64 11.23 -13.90 4.02
C LYS A 64 11.20 -15.42 3.79
N THR A 65 10.15 -15.93 3.16
CA THR A 65 10.04 -17.35 2.80
C THR A 65 11.16 -17.76 1.85
N ILE A 66 11.39 -17.01 0.77
CA ILE A 66 12.47 -17.28 -0.20
C ILE A 66 13.84 -17.36 0.49
N VAL A 67 14.18 -16.41 1.36
CA VAL A 67 15.45 -16.43 2.08
C VAL A 67 15.57 -17.64 3.01
N GLY A 68 14.47 -18.06 3.64
CA GLY A 68 14.41 -19.28 4.45
C GLY A 68 14.64 -20.54 3.61
N GLU A 69 13.94 -20.68 2.48
CA GLU A 69 13.96 -21.89 1.66
C GLU A 69 15.22 -22.05 0.80
N ILE A 70 15.87 -20.94 0.40
CA ILE A 70 17.11 -20.97 -0.39
C ILE A 70 18.23 -21.74 0.33
N ALA A 71 18.28 -21.68 1.67
CA ALA A 71 19.29 -22.41 2.44
C ALA A 71 19.04 -23.92 2.53
N HIS A 72 17.81 -24.37 2.27
CA HIS A 72 17.38 -25.76 2.44
C HIS A 72 17.16 -26.49 1.11
N THR A 73 17.14 -25.75 -0.01
CA THR A 73 16.85 -26.28 -1.34
C THR A 73 18.13 -26.50 -2.14
N SER A 74 18.30 -27.70 -2.70
CA SER A 74 19.38 -28.02 -3.66
C SER A 74 18.87 -28.16 -5.11
N ASP A 75 17.57 -27.96 -5.32
CA ASP A 75 16.92 -28.01 -6.63
C ASP A 75 17.14 -26.68 -7.39
N GLN A 76 17.81 -26.77 -8.55
CA GLN A 76 18.13 -25.64 -9.40
C GLN A 76 16.89 -25.00 -10.02
N ASP A 77 15.86 -25.78 -10.37
CA ASP A 77 14.64 -25.24 -10.98
C ASP A 77 13.85 -24.41 -9.97
N LEU A 78 13.80 -24.86 -8.71
CA LEU A 78 13.15 -24.12 -7.63
C LEU A 78 13.92 -22.83 -7.27
N LEU A 79 15.26 -22.87 -7.30
CA LEU A 79 16.08 -21.66 -7.13
C LEU A 79 15.84 -20.63 -8.23
N MET A 80 15.67 -21.07 -9.48
CA MET A 80 15.32 -20.18 -10.60
C MET A 80 13.95 -19.52 -10.40
N VAL A 81 12.97 -20.25 -9.90
CA VAL A 81 11.65 -19.69 -9.54
C VAL A 81 11.80 -18.64 -8.43
N TYR A 82 12.53 -18.95 -7.35
CA TYR A 82 12.77 -18.00 -6.27
C TYR A 82 13.48 -16.72 -6.73
N LEU A 83 14.48 -16.85 -7.60
CA LEU A 83 15.17 -15.71 -8.20
C LEU A 83 14.20 -14.85 -9.03
N SER A 84 13.35 -15.48 -9.86
CA SER A 84 12.37 -14.77 -10.67
C SER A 84 11.36 -14.00 -9.81
N CYS A 85 10.84 -14.65 -8.76
CA CYS A 85 9.95 -14.04 -7.77
C CYS A 85 10.61 -12.86 -7.06
N TRP A 86 11.88 -13.00 -6.67
CA TRP A 86 12.63 -11.94 -5.99
C TRP A 86 12.82 -10.69 -6.85
N LEU A 87 13.08 -10.88 -8.16
CA LEU A 87 13.29 -9.79 -9.12
C LEU A 87 11.98 -9.13 -9.54
N TYR A 88 10.97 -9.92 -9.88
CA TYR A 88 9.73 -9.41 -10.47
C TYR A 88 8.74 -8.83 -9.44
N GLN A 89 8.84 -9.22 -8.16
CA GLN A 89 7.95 -8.74 -7.09
C GLN A 89 6.46 -9.00 -7.40
N PRO A 90 6.06 -10.27 -7.53
CA PRO A 90 4.78 -10.67 -8.11
C PRO A 90 3.55 -10.17 -7.34
N PHE A 91 3.70 -9.79 -6.07
CA PHE A 91 2.60 -9.26 -5.27
C PHE A 91 2.42 -7.74 -5.41
N ILE A 92 3.30 -7.07 -6.15
CA ILE A 92 3.19 -5.64 -6.45
C ILE A 92 2.59 -5.44 -7.85
N ASP A 93 1.32 -5.04 -7.88
CA ASP A 93 0.59 -4.58 -9.06
C ASP A 93 1.25 -3.33 -9.65
N ASN A 94 1.40 -3.32 -10.98
CA ASN A 94 1.93 -2.19 -11.75
C ASN A 94 1.10 -0.91 -11.55
N ASN A 95 -0.19 -1.04 -11.23
CA ASN A 95 -1.06 0.09 -10.95
C ASN A 95 -0.71 0.85 -9.67
N ILE A 96 0.17 0.31 -8.81
CA ILE A 96 0.56 0.96 -7.55
C ILE A 96 1.18 2.34 -7.79
N LYS A 97 1.95 2.49 -8.88
CA LYS A 97 2.56 3.78 -9.22
C LYS A 97 1.48 4.79 -9.59
N VAL A 98 0.56 4.42 -10.47
CA VAL A 98 -0.57 5.29 -10.88
C VAL A 98 -1.41 5.70 -9.68
N LEU A 99 -1.74 4.76 -8.80
CA LEU A 99 -2.48 5.03 -7.56
C LEU A 99 -1.72 6.01 -6.65
N LEU A 100 -0.41 5.82 -6.50
CA LEU A 100 0.42 6.71 -5.68
C LEU A 100 0.47 8.12 -6.26
N GLU A 101 0.63 8.24 -7.58
CA GLU A 101 0.62 9.54 -8.24
C GLU A 101 -0.73 10.25 -8.10
N SER A 102 -1.82 9.48 -8.17
CA SER A 102 -3.16 10.01 -7.94
C SER A 102 -3.29 10.55 -6.51
N MET A 103 -2.84 9.79 -5.50
CA MET A 103 -2.86 10.27 -4.10
C MET A 103 -2.02 11.54 -3.89
N LEU A 104 -0.87 11.68 -4.57
CA LEU A 104 0.00 12.85 -4.47
C LEU A 104 -0.62 14.09 -5.14
N LEU A 105 -1.27 13.91 -6.29
CA LEU A 105 -2.01 14.96 -6.97
C LEU A 105 -3.18 15.44 -6.10
N GLU A 106 -3.97 14.51 -5.58
CA GLU A 106 -5.18 14.80 -4.80
C GLU A 106 -4.88 15.51 -3.46
N THR A 107 -3.68 15.33 -2.92
CA THR A 107 -3.22 15.99 -1.68
C THR A 107 -2.40 17.27 -1.94
N GLY A 108 -2.23 17.66 -3.21
CA GLY A 108 -1.44 18.85 -3.59
C GLY A 108 0.07 18.70 -3.41
N HIS A 109 0.59 17.50 -3.10
CA HIS A 109 2.03 17.24 -3.02
C HIS A 109 2.69 17.18 -4.40
N ARG A 110 1.89 17.04 -5.46
CA ARG A 110 2.31 17.16 -6.84
C ARG A 110 1.44 18.21 -7.55
N PRO A 111 2.03 19.14 -8.33
CA PRO A 111 1.26 20.09 -9.13
C PRO A 111 0.47 19.36 -10.21
N LEU A 112 -0.71 19.90 -10.53
CA LEU A 112 -1.57 19.52 -11.65
C LEU A 112 -0.96 19.90 -13.01
#